data_AF-A0AAJ5T3F1-F1
#
_entry.id   AF-A0AAJ5T3F1-F1
#
_cell.length_a   1.000
_cell.length_b   1.000
_cell.length_c   1.000
_cell.angle_alpha   90.00
_cell.angle_beta   90.00
_cell.angle_gamma   90.00
#
_symmetry.space_group_name_H-M   'P 1'
#
loop_
_entity.id
_entity.type
_entity.pdbx_description
1 polymer ?
#
loop_
_entity_poly.entity_id
_entity_poly.type
_entity_poly.pdbx_seq_one_letter_code
_entity_poly.pdbx_strand_id
1 'polypeptide(L)'
;MKFIVWLIRVLVFVLLLVLALANTQTATLNFVAGYTWQAPLILIGLAFFAVGLLAGLLSALPSIFRLRLENGRLKRDLRAARETPAVVDQPPMPPVI
;
A
#
# COMPACT_ATOMS: atom_id res chain seq x y z
N MET A 1 4.48 9.57 -17.58
CA MET A 1 4.03 8.75 -16.41
C MET A 1 2.58 8.27 -16.55
N LYS A 2 1.60 9.16 -16.77
CA LYS A 2 0.18 8.79 -16.95
C LYS A 2 -0.07 7.77 -18.08
N PHE A 3 0.66 7.88 -19.19
CA PHE A 3 0.56 6.94 -20.32
C PHE A 3 1.00 5.52 -19.96
N ILE A 4 2.14 5.36 -19.27
CA ILE A 4 2.62 4.04 -18.81
C ILE A 4 1.58 3.40 -17.88
N VAL A 5 1.04 4.16 -16.92
CA VAL A 5 0.02 3.65 -15.99
C VAL A 5 -1.25 3.23 -16.74
N TRP A 6 -1.68 4.02 -17.74
CA TRP A 6 -2.83 3.68 -18.57
C TRP A 6 -2.57 2.42 -19.41
N LEU A 7 -1.39 2.30 -20.01
CA LEU A 7 -1.00 1.12 -20.80
C LEU A 7 -0.97 -0.14 -19.93
N ILE A 8 -0.38 -0.07 -18.74
CA ILE A 8 -0.39 -1.16 -17.76
C ILE A 8 -1.84 -1.52 -17.40
N ARG A 9 -2.70 -0.52 -17.16
CA ARG A 9 -4.11 -0.77 -16.81
C ARG A 9 -4.86 -1.49 -17.93
N VAL A 10 -4.64 -1.09 -19.18
CA VAL A 10 -5.23 -1.77 -20.35
C VAL A 10 -4.70 -3.19 -20.50
N LEU A 11 -3.38 -3.39 -20.37
CA LEU A 11 -2.76 -4.71 -20.44
C LEU A 11 -3.31 -5.64 -19.37
N VAL A 12 -3.38 -5.18 -18.12
CA VAL A 12 -3.96 -5.95 -17.01
C VAL A 12 -5.42 -6.26 -17.28
N PHE A 13 -6.21 -5.29 -17.78
CA PHE A 13 -7.61 -5.53 -18.12
C PHE A 13 -7.77 -6.59 -19.21
N VAL A 14 -7.01 -6.50 -20.31
CA VAL A 14 -7.06 -7.48 -21.40
C VAL A 14 -6.67 -8.86 -20.89
N LEU A 15 -5.63 -8.95 -20.06
CA LEU A 15 -5.19 -10.21 -19.46
C LEU A 15 -6.29 -10.83 -18.59
N LEU A 16 -6.93 -10.03 -17.72
CA LEU A 16 -8.04 -10.48 -16.90
C LEU A 16 -9.27 -10.88 -17.72
N LEU A 17 -9.57 -10.15 -18.80
CA LEU A 17 -10.68 -10.46 -19.71
C LEU A 17 -10.45 -11.79 -20.44
N VAL A 18 -9.25 -11.98 -21.01
CA VAL A 18 -8.88 -13.24 -21.68
C VAL A 18 -8.93 -14.40 -20.68
N LEU A 19 -8.40 -14.19 -19.48
CA LEU A 19 -8.48 -15.20 -18.41
C LEU A 19 -9.94 -15.54 -18.09
N ALA A 20 -10.82 -14.54 -18.01
CA ALA A 20 -12.23 -14.76 -17.71
C ALA A 20 -12.94 -15.54 -18.81
N LEU A 21 -12.72 -15.18 -20.08
CA LEU A 21 -13.31 -15.89 -21.22
C LEU A 21 -12.75 -17.32 -21.37
N ALA A 22 -11.46 -17.52 -21.10
CA ALA A 22 -10.82 -18.82 -21.19
C ALA A 22 -11.12 -19.73 -19.98
N ASN A 23 -11.63 -19.17 -18.88
CA ASN A 23 -11.86 -19.91 -17.62
C ASN A 23 -13.31 -19.87 -17.12
N THR A 24 -14.29 -19.96 -18.03
CA THR A 24 -15.71 -20.04 -17.69
C THR A 24 -16.20 -21.46 -17.34
N GLN A 25 -15.32 -22.47 -17.40
CA GLN A 25 -15.66 -23.85 -17.08
C GLN A 25 -16.06 -23.99 -15.61
N THR A 26 -17.10 -24.79 -15.36
CA THR A 26 -17.58 -25.08 -14.00
C THR A 26 -16.56 -25.92 -13.25
N ALA A 27 -16.16 -25.46 -12.06
CA ALA A 27 -15.30 -26.18 -11.14
C ALA A 27 -16.04 -26.48 -9.84
N THR A 28 -15.71 -27.62 -9.22
CA THR A 28 -16.31 -28.06 -7.95
C THR A 28 -15.35 -27.79 -6.80
N LEU A 29 -15.78 -26.99 -5.83
CA LEU A 29 -15.14 -26.85 -4.53
C LEU A 29 -15.69 -27.92 -3.60
N ASN A 30 -14.81 -28.74 -3.05
CA ASN A 30 -15.15 -29.70 -2.02
C ASN A 30 -14.82 -29.09 -0.66
N PHE A 31 -15.84 -28.91 0.17
CA PHE A 31 -15.70 -28.42 1.53
C PHE A 31 -15.76 -29.59 2.52
N VAL A 32 -15.41 -29.30 3.77
CA VAL A 32 -15.52 -30.25 4.88
C VAL A 32 -17.00 -30.65 5.07
N ALA A 33 -17.25 -31.86 5.60
CA ALA A 33 -18.58 -32.44 5.79
C ALA A 33 -19.36 -32.78 4.51
N GLY A 34 -18.67 -32.94 3.37
CA GLY A 34 -19.26 -33.41 2.11
C GLY A 34 -20.04 -32.35 1.34
N TYR A 35 -20.01 -31.09 1.78
CA TYR A 35 -20.62 -29.99 1.04
C TYR A 35 -19.79 -29.70 -0.22
N THR A 36 -20.45 -29.65 -1.38
CA THR A 36 -19.81 -29.30 -2.64
C THR A 36 -20.49 -28.10 -3.26
N TRP A 37 -19.69 -27.18 -3.77
CA TRP A 37 -20.19 -25.99 -4.45
C TRP A 37 -19.59 -25.90 -5.84
N GLN A 38 -20.44 -25.63 -6.83
CA GLN A 38 -20.04 -25.55 -8.22
C GLN A 38 -20.17 -24.11 -8.70
N ALA A 39 -19.09 -23.58 -9.25
CA ALA A 39 -19.04 -22.24 -9.82
C ALA A 39 -18.01 -22.18 -10.96
N PRO A 40 -18.11 -21.23 -11.90
CA PRO A 40 -17.07 -20.99 -12.90
C PRO A 40 -15.71 -20.76 -12.24
N LEU A 41 -14.67 -21.40 -12.78
CA LEU A 41 -13.30 -21.36 -12.25
C LEU A 41 -12.79 -19.93 -12.05
N ILE A 42 -13.06 -19.04 -13.01
CA ILE A 42 -12.68 -17.63 -12.90
C ILE A 42 -13.26 -16.94 -11.68
N LEU A 43 -14.53 -17.21 -11.31
CA LEU A 43 -15.18 -16.56 -10.16
C LEU A 43 -14.55 -17.01 -8.85
N ILE A 44 -14.19 -18.29 -8.77
CA ILE A 44 -13.49 -18.85 -7.61
C ILE A 44 -12.14 -18.15 -7.48
N GLY A 45 -11.33 -18.13 -8.54
CA GLY A 45 -10.03 -17.44 -8.54
C GLY A 45 -10.14 -15.96 -8.16
N LEU A 46 -11.12 -15.25 -8.73
CA LEU A 46 -11.38 -13.85 -8.43
C LEU A 46 -11.73 -13.62 -6.95
N ALA A 47 -12.55 -14.49 -6.35
CA ALA A 47 -12.91 -14.39 -4.94
C ALA A 47 -11.69 -14.56 -4.03
N PHE A 48 -10.86 -15.60 -4.27
CA PHE A 48 -9.62 -15.80 -3.51
C PHE A 48 -8.63 -14.65 -3.70
N PHE A 49 -8.50 -14.12 -4.92
CA PHE A 49 -7.67 -12.95 -5.19
C PHE A 49 -8.16 -11.72 -4.42
N ALA A 50 -9.46 -11.43 -4.44
CA ALA A 50 -10.03 -10.30 -3.70
C ALA A 50 -9.79 -10.44 -2.19
N VAL A 51 -10.00 -11.63 -1.62
CA VAL A 51 -9.70 -11.90 -0.21
C VAL A 51 -8.22 -11.72 0.09
N GLY A 52 -7.33 -12.25 -0.75
CA GLY A 52 -5.88 -12.09 -0.61
C GLY A 52 -5.43 -10.62 -0.70
N LEU A 53 -6.01 -9.85 -1.62
CA LEU A 53 -5.73 -8.41 -1.77
C LEU A 53 -6.18 -7.63 -0.53
N LEU A 54 -7.38 -7.92 -0.01
CA LEU A 54 -7.88 -7.31 1.23
C LEU A 54 -6.97 -7.66 2.41
N ALA A 55 -6.59 -8.93 2.55
CA ALA A 55 -5.67 -9.37 3.60
C ALA A 55 -4.30 -8.68 3.48
N GLY A 56 -3.74 -8.56 2.27
CA GLY A 56 -2.49 -7.85 2.01
C GLY A 56 -2.57 -6.36 2.34
N LEU A 57 -3.69 -5.71 1.98
CA LEU A 57 -3.92 -4.30 2.29
C LEU A 57 -4.06 -4.07 3.80
N LEU A 58 -4.80 -4.95 4.49
CA LEU A 58 -4.93 -4.94 5.95
C LEU A 58 -3.58 -5.16 6.65
N SER A 59 -2.73 -6.04 6.11
CA SER A 59 -1.37 -6.27 6.61
C SER A 59 -0.48 -5.01 6.53
N ALA A 60 -0.70 -4.15 5.52
CA ALA A 60 0.05 -2.91 5.35
C ALA A 60 -0.38 -1.78 6.30
N LEU A 61 -1.61 -1.81 6.85
CA LEU A 61 -2.14 -0.79 7.75
C LEU A 61 -1.21 -0.46 8.94
N PRO A 62 -0.75 -1.42 9.77
CA PRO A 62 0.09 -1.11 10.93
C PRO A 62 1.40 -0.41 10.54
N SER A 63 1.99 -0.78 9.40
CA SER A 63 3.20 -0.12 8.90
C SER A 63 2.92 1.34 8.52
N ILE A 64 1.82 1.59 7.80
CA ILE A 64 1.39 2.96 7.45
C ILE A 64 1.14 3.80 8.70
N PHE A 65 0.49 3.25 9.73
CA PHE A 65 0.26 3.97 10.98
C PHE A 65 1.57 4.36 11.69
N ARG A 66 2.55 3.45 11.77
CA ARG A 66 3.88 3.74 12.32
C ARG A 66 4.59 4.83 11.53
N LEU A 67 4.61 4.72 10.20
CA LEU A 67 5.20 5.72 9.32
C LEU A 67 4.55 7.11 9.51
N ARG A 68 3.22 7.17 9.69
CA ARG A 68 2.52 8.45 9.94
C ARG A 68 2.91 9.06 11.28
N LEU A 69 3.07 8.25 12.33
CA LEU A 69 3.49 8.72 13.65
C LEU A 69 4.93 9.21 13.64
N GLU A 70 5.84 8.45 13.04
CA GLU A 70 7.24 8.84 12.85
C GLU A 70 7.33 10.14 12.05
N ASN A 71 6.63 10.26 10.92
CA ASN A 71 6.57 11.52 10.16
C ASN A 71 6.12 12.70 11.01
N GLY A 72 5.17 12.50 11.93
CA GLY A 72 4.73 13.52 12.87
C GLY A 72 5.83 13.95 13.84
N ARG A 73 6.59 12.99 14.38
CA ARG A 73 7.74 13.27 15.27
C ARG A 73 8.85 14.00 14.50
N LEU A 74 9.30 13.45 13.37
CA LEU A 74 10.33 14.05 12.54
C LEU A 74 9.97 15.49 12.11
N LYS A 75 8.70 15.76 11.78
CA LYS A 75 8.26 17.13 11.47
C LYS A 75 8.36 18.09 12.65
N ARG A 76 8.15 17.63 13.89
CA ARG A 76 8.34 18.46 15.10
C ARG A 76 9.82 18.70 15.36
N ASP A 77 10.65 17.66 15.25
CA ASP A 77 12.10 17.75 15.45
C ASP A 77 12.73 18.73 14.44
N LEU A 78 12.32 18.67 13.17
CA LEU A 78 12.75 19.61 12.13
C LEU A 78 12.30 21.06 12.41
N ARG A 79 11.13 21.27 13.02
CA ARG A 79 10.67 22.61 13.41
C ARG A 79 11.49 23.15 14.58
N ALA A 80 11.72 22.34 15.62
CA ALA A 80 12.54 22.73 16.77
C ALA A 80 14.00 23.04 16.37
N ALA A 81 14.58 22.26 15.46
CA ALA A 81 15.91 22.51 14.93
C ALA A 81 15.99 23.79 14.07
N ARG A 82 14.90 24.18 13.41
CA ARG A 82 14.82 25.46 12.67
C ARG A 82 14.61 26.67 13.57
N GLU A 83 13.91 26.50 14.68
CA GLU A 83 13.63 27.57 15.65
C GLU A 83 14.78 27.82 16.62
N THR A 84 15.68 26.85 16.80
CA THR A 84 16.94 27.08 17.53
C THR A 84 17.79 28.03 16.68
N PRO A 85 18.01 29.30 17.10
CA PRO A 85 18.87 30.21 16.36
C PRO A 85 20.26 29.57 16.34
N ALA A 86 20.93 29.56 15.18
CA ALA A 86 22.36 29.35 15.16
C ALA A 86 22.93 30.37 16.15
N VAL A 87 23.42 29.89 17.30
CA VAL A 87 24.19 30.70 18.23
C VAL A 87 25.39 31.13 17.41
N VAL A 88 25.31 32.34 16.85
CA VAL A 88 26.47 33.03 16.35
C VAL A 88 27.32 33.21 17.59
N ASP A 89 28.39 32.43 17.69
CA ASP A 89 29.49 32.66 18.64
C ASP A 89 30.00 34.08 18.37
N GLN A 90 29.36 35.08 18.98
CA GLN A 90 29.89 36.42 19.03
C GLN A 90 31.04 36.37 20.02
N PRO A 91 32.29 36.60 19.57
CA PRO A 91 33.43 36.64 20.46
C PRO A 91 33.19 37.67 21.57
N PRO A 92 33.57 37.37 22.82
CA PRO A 92 33.31 38.25 23.95
C PRO A 92 33.88 39.64 23.66
N MET A 93 33.05 40.67 23.77
CA MET A 93 33.49 42.05 23.59
C MET A 93 34.52 42.41 24.66
N PRO A 94 35.63 43.07 24.28
CA PRO A 94 36.64 43.49 25.24
C PRO A 94 36.07 44.54 26.20
N PRO A 95 36.58 44.56 27.46
CA PRO A 95 36.09 45.46 28.48
C PRO A 95 36.27 46.92 28.04
N VAL A 96 35.17 47.68 28.10
CA VAL A 96 35.19 49.13 27.92
C VAL A 96 35.76 49.74 29.21
N ILE A 97 36.90 50.42 29.06
CA ILE A 97 37.63 51.13 30.11
C ILE A 97 36.84 52.34 30.58
#